data_AF-A0A951PGD4-F1
#
_entry.id   AF-A0A951PGD4-F1
#
_cell.length_a   1.000
_cell.length_b   1.000
_cell.length_c   1.000
_cell.angle_alpha   90.00
_cell.angle_beta   90.00
_cell.angle_gamma   90.00
#
_symmetry.space_group_name_H-M   'P 1'
#
loop_
_entity.id
_entity.type
_entity.pdbx_description
1 polymer ?
#
loop_
_entity_poly.entity_id
_entity_poly.type
_entity_poly.pdbx_seq_one_letter_code
_entity_poly.pdbx_strand_id
1 'polypeptide(L)' 'MPTDAQLRCLYRIGYQLTYMLFQPIHLICIDGRTQNLYILAGQNEEIEFEVTPSGEVL' A
#
# COMPACT_ATOMS: atom_id res chain seq x y z
N MET A 1 -10.85 -9.05 1.89
CA MET A 1 -9.52 -9.69 2.00
C MET A 1 -8.72 -9.30 0.78
N PRO A 2 -7.41 -9.05 0.88
CA PRO A 2 -6.60 -8.61 -0.26
C PRO A 2 -6.50 -9.73 -1.30
N THR A 3 -6.46 -9.36 -2.58
CA THR A 3 -6.15 -10.30 -3.66
C THR A 3 -4.66 -10.67 -3.64
N ASP A 4 -4.30 -11.78 -4.29
CA ASP A 4 -2.89 -12.17 -4.47
C ASP A 4 -2.09 -11.07 -5.21
N ALA A 5 -2.70 -10.42 -6.20
CA ALA A 5 -2.07 -9.30 -6.92
C ALA A 5 -1.79 -8.10 -6.00
N GLN A 6 -2.76 -7.74 -5.14
CA GLN A 6 -2.58 -6.69 -4.13
C GLN A 6 -1.49 -7.07 -3.13
N LEU A 7 -1.41 -8.32 -2.68
CA LEU A 7 -0.37 -8.76 -1.73
C LEU A 7 1.03 -8.68 -2.34
N ARG A 8 1.21 -9.08 -3.60
CA ARG A 8 2.50 -8.95 -4.30
C ARG A 8 2.91 -7.48 -4.45
N CYS A 9 1.94 -6.62 -4.76
CA CYS A 9 2.18 -5.18 -4.86
C CYS A 9 2.55 -4.59 -3.50
N LEU A 10 1.78 -4.90 -2.46
CA LEU A 10 2.03 -4.48 -1.07
C LEU A 10 3.42 -4.91 -0.59
N TYR A 11 3.85 -6.14 -0.89
CA TYR A 11 5.19 -6.60 -0.54
C TYR A 11 6.28 -5.73 -1.17
N ARG A 12 6.13 -5.40 -2.46
CA ARG A 12 7.09 -4.54 -3.18
C ARG A 12 7.13 -3.13 -2.60
N ILE A 13 5.96 -2.51 -2.42
CA ILE A 13 5.86 -1.14 -1.88
C ILE A 13 6.38 -1.10 -0.44
N GLY A 14 5.98 -2.05 0.40
CA GLY A 14 6.40 -2.14 1.80
C GLY A 14 7.92 -2.33 1.94
N TYR A 15 8.53 -3.15 1.08
CA TYR A 15 9.98 -3.31 1.03
C TYR A 15 10.68 -2.00 0.65
N GLN A 16 10.19 -1.30 -0.38
CA GLN A 16 10.75 -0.02 -0.80
C GLN A 16 10.64 1.03 0.31
N LEU A 17 9.45 1.18 0.91
CA LEU A 17 9.21 2.14 1.98
C LEU A 17 10.11 1.87 3.19
N THR A 18 10.15 0.64 3.68
CA THR A 18 10.82 0.33 4.96
C THR A 18 12.32 0.10 4.83
N TYR A 19 12.77 -0.55 3.74
CA TYR A 19 14.15 -1.01 3.61
C TYR A 19 15.02 -0.10 2.74
N MET A 20 14.43 0.59 1.76
CA MET A 20 15.18 1.49 0.88
C MET A 20 15.03 2.96 1.28
N LEU A 21 13.81 3.37 1.64
CA LEU A 21 13.46 4.77 1.88
C LEU A 21 13.33 5.14 3.37
N PHE A 22 13.34 4.13 4.26
CA PHE A 22 13.21 4.28 5.70
C PHE A 22 12.00 5.12 6.15
N GLN A 23 10.89 4.98 5.42
CA GLN A 23 9.63 5.64 5.73
C GLN A 23 8.75 4.75 6.61
N PRO A 24 8.11 5.30 7.66
CA PRO A 24 7.15 4.56 8.45
C PRO A 24 5.88 4.30 7.64
N ILE A 25 5.22 3.19 7.93
CA ILE A 25 3.89 2.85 7.41
C ILE A 25 2.91 3.00 8.56
N HIS A 26 1.91 3.85 8.39
CA HIS A 26 0.92 4.18 9.42
C HIS A 26 -0.35 3.37 9.27
N LEU A 27 -0.80 3.15 8.04
CA LEU A 27 -2.04 2.43 7.75
C LEU A 27 -1.88 1.57 6.50
N ILE A 28 -2.39 0.35 6.60
CA ILE A 28 -2.71 -0.49 5.44
C ILE A 28 -4.15 -0.94 5.62
N CYS A 29 -5.03 -0.57 4.70
CA CYS A 29 -6.45 -0.94 4.78
C CYS A 29 -7.01 -1.30 3.41
N ILE A 30 -8.10 -2.06 3.39
CA ILE A 30 -8.87 -2.31 2.18
C ILE A 30 -10.18 -1.56 2.33
N ASP A 31 -10.51 -0.72 1.35
CA ASP A 31 -11.82 -0.09 1.31
C ASP A 31 -12.89 -1.12 0.94
N GLY A 32 -13.90 -1.26 1.80
CA GLY A 32 -15.01 -2.19 1.58
C GLY A 32 -15.86 -1.86 0.35
N ARG A 33 -15.86 -0.60 -0.12
CA ARG A 33 -16.66 -0.15 -1.27
C ARG A 33 -15.98 -0.41 -2.61
N THR A 34 -14.70 -0.07 -2.72
CA THR A 34 -13.91 -0.19 -3.95
C THR A 34 -13.09 -1.48 -4.04
N GLN A 35 -12.84 -2.14 -2.89
CA GLN A 35 -11.87 -3.22 -2.74
C GLN A 35 -10.41 -2.81 -3.04
N ASN A 36 -10.13 -1.51 -3.15
CA ASN A 36 -8.77 -1.00 -3.31
C ASN A 36 -8.04 -1.08 -1.96
N LEU A 37 -6.75 -1.39 -2.02
CA LEU A 37 -5.85 -1.43 -0.87
C LEU A 37 -5.12 -0.09 -0.79
N TYR A 38 -5.24 0.57 0.34
CA TYR A 38 -4.58 1.85 0.60
C TYR A 38 -3.39 1.66 1.53
N ILE A 39 -2.32 2.40 1.27
CA ILE A 39 -1.12 2.47 2.11
C ILE A 39 -0.86 3.93 2.42
N LEU A 40 -0.86 4.28 3.71
CA LEU A 40 -0.46 5.60 4.21
C LEU A 40 0.90 5.49 4.90
N ALA A 41 1.85 6.29 4.46
CA ALA A 41 3.25 6.23 4.87
C ALA A 41 3.90 7.62 4.86
N GLY A 42 5.17 7.69 5.25
CA GLY A 42 5.93 8.94 5.31
C GLY A 42 5.96 9.53 6.71
N GLN A 43 6.88 10.47 6.97
CA GLN A 43 7.10 10.96 8.34
C GLN A 43 5.88 11.72 8.90
N ASN A 44 5.11 12.35 8.02
CA ASN A 44 3.92 13.14 8.29
C ASN A 44 2.73 12.67 7.42
N GLU A 45 2.66 11.37 7.10
CA GLU A 45 1.57 10.78 6.31
C GLU A 45 1.47 11.35 4.88
N GLU A 46 2.58 11.86 4.34
CA GLU A 46 2.62 12.52 3.02
C GLU A 46 2.74 11.56 1.83
N ILE A 47 2.88 10.26 2.07
CA ILE A 47 3.00 9.23 1.04
C ILE A 47 1.75 8.37 1.06
N GLU A 48 1.02 8.39 -0.05
CA GLU A 48 -0.20 7.59 -0.26
C GLU A 48 -0.05 6.71 -1.49
N PHE A 49 -0.49 5.46 -1.36
CA PHE A 49 -0.67 4.56 -2.49
C PHE A 49 -2.08 3.98 -2.47
N GLU A 50 -2.66 3.86 -3.65
CA GLU A 50 -3.89 3.12 -3.87
C GLU A 50 -3.59 1.95 -4.82
N VAL A 51 -3.92 0.74 -4.39
CA VAL A 51 -3.67 -0.50 -5.13
C VAL A 51 -4.99 -1.17 -5.47
N THR A 52 -5.32 -1.18 -6.75
CA THR A 52 -6.53 -1.82 -7.29
C THR A 52 -6.53 -3.34 -7.03
N PRO A 53 -7.67 -4.04 -7.14
CA PRO A 53 -7.74 -5.50 -7.00
C PRO A 53 -6.86 -6.28 -8.00
N SER A 54 -6.54 -5.68 -9.15
CA SER A 54 -5.60 -6.24 -10.16
C SER A 54 -4.14 -6.02 -9.80
N GLY A 55 -3.82 -5.26 -8.75
CA GLY A 55 -2.46 -4.97 -8.30
C GLY A 55 -1.83 -3.75 -8.97
N GLU A 56 -2.58 -2.99 -9.77
CA GLU A 56 -2.13 -1.71 -10.33
C GLU A 56 -2.12 -0.62 -9.25
N VAL A 57 -1.07 0.20 -9.27
CA VAL A 57 -0.91 1.35 -8.37
C VAL A 57 -1.46 2.59 -9.08
N LEU A 58 -2.33 3.33 -8.40
CA LEU A 58 -2.88 4.62 -8.84
C LEU A 58 -2.15 5.78 -8.16
#